data_AF-A0A521HAE5-F1
#
_entry.id   AF-A0A521HAE5-F1
#
_cell.length_a   1.000
_cell.length_b   1.000
_cell.length_c   1.000
_cell.angle_alpha   90.00
_cell.angle_beta   90.00
_cell.angle_gamma   90.00
#
_symmetry.space_group_name_H-M   'P 1'
#
loop_
_entity.id
_entity.type
_entity.pdbx_description
1 polymer ?
#
loop_
_entity_poly.entity_id
_entity_poly.type
_entity_poly.pdbx_seq_one_letter_code
_entity_poly.pdbx_strand_id
1 'polypeptide(L)'
;MLNVILTNEELELMKKICAIQIDSFKRLLNGESSIDVRLKLAQIHVSESEMNEINQFMIRQYTMIEQDPDSLFKVNKEFLQNFNSVLELYKEELSDYKNAVDSVSKRVDLALFVMQHLN
;
A
#
# COMPACT_ATOMS: atom_id res chain seq x y z
N MET A 1 -1.66 -16.27 12.73
CA MET A 1 -0.72 -15.27 12.17
C MET A 1 0.02 -15.95 11.03
N LEU A 2 -0.02 -15.39 9.82
CA LEU A 2 0.60 -16.00 8.64
C LEU A 2 2.10 -15.66 8.64
N ASN A 3 2.97 -16.68 8.61
CA ASN A 3 4.41 -16.46 8.49
C ASN A 3 4.77 -16.51 7.01
N VAL A 4 5.05 -15.35 6.41
CA VAL A 4 5.44 -15.22 5.01
C VAL A 4 6.95 -15.06 4.95
N ILE A 5 7.64 -15.95 4.24
CA ILE A 5 9.07 -15.81 3.99
C ILE A 5 9.22 -15.00 2.69
N LEU A 6 9.83 -13.83 2.82
CA LEU A 6 10.13 -12.93 1.69
C LEU A 6 11.58 -13.12 1.22
N THR A 7 11.79 -13.04 -0.09
CA THR A 7 13.14 -12.95 -0.67
C THR A 7 13.67 -11.52 -0.56
N ASN A 8 14.98 -11.34 -0.71
CA ASN A 8 15.58 -9.99 -0.71
C ASN A 8 14.99 -9.09 -1.81
N GLU A 9 14.70 -9.65 -2.98
CA GLU A 9 14.10 -8.90 -4.10
C GLU A 9 12.66 -8.45 -3.77
N GLU A 10 11.89 -9.31 -3.10
CA GLU A 10 10.54 -8.99 -2.63
C GLU A 10 10.57 -7.90 -1.54
N LEU A 11 11.52 -7.99 -0.60
CA LEU A 11 11.73 -6.97 0.43
C LEU A 11 12.04 -5.60 -0.18
N GLU A 12 12.96 -5.55 -1.15
CA GLU A 12 13.33 -4.30 -1.81
C GLU A 12 12.19 -3.73 -2.67
N LEU A 13 11.44 -4.59 -3.37
CA LEU A 13 10.23 -4.19 -4.08
C LEU A 13 9.19 -3.56 -3.13
N MET A 14 8.92 -4.21 -2.00
CA MET A 14 7.95 -3.72 -1.02
C MET A 14 8.36 -2.36 -0.45
N LYS A 15 9.64 -2.17 -0.12
CA LYS A 15 10.18 -0.87 0.30
C LYS A 15 9.99 0.20 -0.76
N LYS A 16 10.29 -0.12 -2.03
CA LYS A 16 10.13 0.82 -3.15
C LYS A 16 8.67 1.26 -3.30
N ILE A 17 7.72 0.34 -3.21
CA ILE A 17 6.29 0.66 -3.25
C ILE A 17 5.90 1.54 -2.05
N CYS A 18 6.36 1.21 -0.85
CA CYS A 18 6.09 2.02 0.34
C CYS A 18 6.64 3.44 0.18
N ALA A 19 7.87 3.60 -0.30
CA ALA A 19 8.47 4.90 -0.55
C ALA A 19 7.65 5.75 -1.54
N ILE A 20 7.19 5.14 -2.64
CA ILE A 20 6.31 5.80 -3.62
C ILE A 20 5.01 6.26 -2.97
N GLN A 21 4.37 5.41 -2.16
CA GLN A 21 3.11 5.74 -1.51
C GLN A 21 3.27 6.81 -0.42
N ILE A 22 4.30 6.71 0.41
CA ILE A 22 4.62 7.72 1.44
C ILE A 22 4.80 9.09 0.79
N ASP A 23 5.57 9.15 -0.31
CA ASP A 23 5.77 10.38 -1.06
C ASP A 23 4.46 10.92 -1.64
N SER A 24 3.64 10.06 -2.25
CA SER A 24 2.31 10.43 -2.75
C SER A 24 1.43 11.05 -1.67
N PHE A 25 1.28 10.39 -0.51
CA PHE A 25 0.47 10.90 0.60
C PHE A 25 1.04 12.19 1.22
N LYS A 26 2.37 12.34 1.28
CA LYS A 26 3.01 13.60 1.71
C LYS A 26 2.67 14.75 0.77
N ARG A 27 2.71 14.52 -0.55
CA ARG A 27 2.28 15.51 -1.54
C ARG A 27 0.80 15.88 -1.37
N LEU A 28 -0.06 14.90 -1.10
CA LEU A 28 -1.47 15.17 -0.79
C LEU A 28 -1.64 16.06 0.47
N LEU A 29 -0.92 15.76 1.55
CA LEU A 29 -0.95 16.58 2.78
C LEU A 29 -0.45 18.01 2.58
N ASN A 30 0.54 18.19 1.71
CA ASN A 30 1.11 19.51 1.43
C ASN A 30 0.29 20.33 0.42
N GLY A 31 -0.88 19.83 -0.02
CA GLY A 31 -1.72 20.51 -1.01
C GLY A 31 -1.17 20.46 -2.45
N GLU A 32 -0.15 19.62 -2.69
CA GLU A 32 0.45 19.37 -4.01
C GLU A 32 -0.35 18.36 -4.83
N SER A 33 -1.56 18.03 -4.39
CA SER A 33 -2.50 17.15 -5.08
C SER A 33 -2.95 17.75 -6.42
N SER A 34 -3.11 16.91 -7.44
CA SER A 34 -3.69 17.35 -8.71
C SER A 34 -5.13 17.84 -8.51
N ILE A 35 -5.59 18.74 -9.41
CA ILE A 35 -6.95 19.26 -9.40
C ILE A 35 -7.98 18.10 -9.45
N ASP A 36 -7.70 17.05 -10.22
CA ASP A 36 -8.55 15.87 -10.32
C ASP A 36 -8.73 15.12 -9.00
N VAL A 37 -7.67 15.01 -8.18
CA VAL A 37 -7.76 14.37 -6.86
C VAL A 37 -8.67 15.19 -5.95
N ARG A 38 -8.50 16.52 -5.91
CA ARG A 38 -9.34 17.42 -5.11
C ARG A 38 -10.81 17.38 -5.55
N LEU A 39 -11.06 17.33 -6.85
CA LEU A 39 -12.43 17.24 -7.40
C LEU A 39 -13.09 15.91 -7.04
N LYS A 40 -12.38 14.78 -7.13
CA LYS A 40 -12.91 13.47 -6.71
C LYS A 40 -13.20 13.42 -5.21
N LEU A 41 -12.35 14.02 -4.38
CA LEU A 41 -12.54 14.09 -2.93
C LEU A 41 -13.77 14.93 -2.54
N ALA A 42 -13.96 16.07 -3.23
CA ALA A 42 -15.16 16.89 -3.04
C ALA A 42 -16.45 16.14 -3.40
N GLN A 43 -16.42 15.26 -4.41
CA GLN A 43 -17.57 14.44 -4.81
C GLN A 43 -17.96 13.39 -3.75
N ILE A 44 -17.01 12.87 -2.99
CA ILE A 44 -17.25 11.88 -1.92
C ILE A 44 -17.52 12.51 -0.55
N HIS A 45 -17.69 13.84 -0.47
CA HIS A 45 -18.05 14.59 0.74
C HIS A 45 -17.11 14.37 1.94
N VAL A 46 -15.82 14.11 1.68
CA VAL A 46 -14.81 14.00 2.74
C VAL A 46 -14.27 15.41 3.05
N SER A 47 -14.27 15.81 4.31
CA SER A 47 -13.69 17.09 4.72
C SER A 47 -12.16 17.08 4.60
N GLU A 48 -11.55 18.26 4.49
CA GLU A 48 -10.09 18.40 4.47
C GLU A 48 -9.44 17.83 5.74
N SER A 49 -10.10 17.98 6.90
CA SER A 49 -9.64 17.42 8.17
C SER A 49 -9.60 15.89 8.13
N GLU A 50 -10.70 15.26 7.70
CA GLU A 50 -10.78 13.80 7.56
C GLU A 50 -9.76 13.28 6.55
N MET A 51 -9.57 13.99 5.44
CA MET A 51 -8.56 13.64 4.45
C MET A 51 -7.15 13.68 5.03
N ASN A 52 -6.82 14.71 5.82
CA ASN A 52 -5.51 14.83 6.45
C ASN A 52 -5.27 13.71 7.46
N GLU A 53 -6.29 13.34 8.25
CA GLU A 53 -6.20 12.20 9.17
C GLU A 53 -5.95 10.88 8.43
N ILE A 54 -6.68 10.64 7.34
CA ILE A 54 -6.50 9.46 6.49
C ILE A 54 -5.08 9.43 5.91
N ASN A 55 -4.61 10.53 5.31
CA ASN A 55 -3.27 10.59 4.71
C ASN A 55 -2.17 10.36 5.77
N GLN A 56 -2.30 10.95 6.95
CA GLN A 56 -1.36 10.70 8.06
C GLN A 56 -1.39 9.25 8.53
N PHE A 57 -2.57 8.64 8.62
CA PHE A 57 -2.70 7.22 8.94
C PHE A 57 -1.99 6.37 7.89
N MET A 58 -2.25 6.60 6.59
CA MET A 58 -1.62 5.85 5.51
C MET A 58 -0.11 6.00 5.51
N ILE A 59 0.43 7.20 5.72
CA ILE A 59 1.87 7.42 5.86
C ILE A 59 2.45 6.57 6.99
N ARG A 60 1.84 6.60 8.18
CA ARG A 60 2.32 5.80 9.32
C ARG A 60 2.33 4.31 9.00
N GLN A 61 1.28 3.80 8.37
CA GLN A 61 1.21 2.39 7.99
C GLN A 61 2.30 2.04 6.97
N TYR A 62 2.41 2.79 5.87
CA TYR A 62 3.45 2.51 4.87
C TYR A 62 4.88 2.66 5.40
N THR A 63 5.14 3.61 6.30
CA THR A 63 6.46 3.75 6.95
C THR A 63 6.79 2.54 7.83
N MET A 64 5.80 1.99 8.55
CA MET A 64 6.01 0.77 9.34
C MET A 64 6.38 -0.41 8.43
N ILE A 65 5.71 -0.54 7.28
CA ILE A 65 5.94 -1.62 6.31
C ILE A 65 7.28 -1.43 5.59
N GLU A 66 7.68 -0.20 5.28
CA GLU A 66 8.99 0.10 4.71
C GLU A 66 10.13 -0.35 5.63
N GLN A 67 9.96 -0.19 6.95
CA GLN A 67 10.94 -0.59 7.96
C GLN A 67 10.91 -2.10 8.28
N ASP A 68 9.72 -2.70 8.28
CA ASP A 68 9.47 -4.13 8.51
C ASP A 68 8.45 -4.66 7.49
N PRO A 69 8.89 -5.08 6.29
CA PRO A 69 7.98 -5.56 5.23
C PRO A 69 7.10 -6.74 5.65
N ASP A 70 7.60 -7.61 6.54
CA ASP A 70 6.85 -8.76 7.05
C ASP A 70 5.61 -8.33 7.85
N SER A 71 5.61 -7.11 8.40
CA SER A 71 4.46 -6.56 9.12
C SER A 71 3.23 -6.38 8.22
N LEU A 72 3.38 -6.35 6.89
CA LEU A 72 2.26 -6.30 5.94
C LEU A 72 1.28 -7.46 6.14
N PHE A 73 1.77 -8.64 6.48
CA PHE A 73 0.92 -9.81 6.68
C PHE A 73 0.33 -9.89 8.10
N LYS A 74 0.58 -8.86 8.91
CA LYS A 74 0.05 -8.70 10.28
C LYS A 74 -0.97 -7.56 10.39
N VAL A 75 -1.13 -6.73 9.35
CA VAL A 75 -2.11 -5.63 9.31
C VAL A 75 -3.54 -6.14 9.10
N ASN A 76 -4.53 -5.23 9.14
CA ASN A 76 -5.90 -5.56 8.80
C ASN A 76 -6.07 -5.88 7.30
N LYS A 77 -7.19 -6.52 6.97
CA LYS A 77 -7.51 -6.97 5.62
C LYS A 77 -7.59 -5.79 4.64
N GLU A 78 -8.15 -4.68 5.07
CA GLU A 78 -8.39 -3.49 4.24
C GLU A 78 -7.07 -2.86 3.77
N PHE A 79 -6.09 -2.75 4.67
CA PHE A 79 -4.78 -2.22 4.32
C PHE A 79 -4.02 -3.18 3.40
N LEU A 80 -4.12 -4.49 3.64
CA LEU A 80 -3.53 -5.50 2.75
C LEU A 80 -4.13 -5.44 1.33
N GLN A 81 -5.45 -5.22 1.22
CA GLN A 81 -6.13 -4.99 -0.07
C GLN A 81 -5.68 -3.69 -0.75
N ASN A 82 -5.49 -2.62 0.03
CA ASN A 82 -4.97 -1.36 -0.47
C ASN A 82 -3.55 -1.53 -1.03
N PHE A 83 -2.66 -2.23 -0.31
CA PHE A 83 -1.34 -2.56 -0.80
C PHE A 83 -1.38 -3.36 -2.12
N ASN A 84 -2.25 -4.37 -2.23
CA ASN A 84 -2.40 -5.15 -3.47
C ASN A 84 -2.82 -4.26 -4.66
N SER A 85 -3.74 -3.34 -4.42
CA SER A 85 -4.24 -2.41 -5.45
C SER A 85 -3.14 -1.47 -5.93
N VAL A 86 -2.29 -1.00 -5.00
CA VAL A 86 -1.11 -0.20 -5.33
C VAL A 86 -0.10 -1.03 -6.13
N LEU A 87 0.20 -2.26 -5.70
CA LEU A 87 1.13 -3.14 -6.41
C LEU A 87 0.70 -3.35 -7.87
N GLU A 88 -0.61 -3.56 -8.11
CA GLU A 88 -1.16 -3.71 -9.46
C GLU A 88 -1.04 -2.42 -10.27
N LEU A 89 -1.30 -1.26 -9.66
CA LEU A 89 -1.18 0.05 -10.32
C LEU A 89 0.23 0.32 -10.83
N TYR A 90 1.25 -0.06 -10.07
CA TYR A 90 2.66 0.17 -10.42
C TYR A 90 3.31 -1.01 -11.14
N LYS A 91 2.57 -2.06 -11.47
CA LYS A 91 3.11 -3.29 -12.05
C LYS A 91 3.92 -3.05 -13.34
N GLU A 92 3.42 -2.18 -14.22
CA GLU A 92 4.11 -1.85 -15.47
C GLU A 92 5.38 -1.01 -15.23
N GLU A 93 5.32 -0.06 -14.30
CA GLU A 93 6.44 0.80 -13.91
C GLU A 93 7.55 0.03 -13.16
N LEU A 94 7.20 -1.13 -12.59
CA LEU A 94 8.09 -2.01 -11.82
C LEU A 94 8.53 -3.24 -12.64
N SER A 95 8.60 -3.12 -13.97
CA SER A 95 8.97 -4.21 -14.87
C SER A 95 10.35 -4.85 -14.57
N ASP A 96 11.30 -4.08 -14.05
CA ASP A 96 12.60 -4.59 -13.57
C ASP A 96 12.47 -5.58 -12.40
N TYR A 97 11.36 -5.51 -11.67
CA TYR A 97 11.02 -6.38 -10.53
C TYR A 97 9.91 -7.38 -10.89
N LYS A 98 9.65 -7.66 -12.17
CA LYS A 98 8.47 -8.44 -12.62
C LYS A 98 8.27 -9.73 -11.83
N ASN A 99 9.34 -10.49 -11.61
CA ASN A 99 9.27 -11.74 -10.85
C ASN A 99 8.87 -11.49 -9.40
N ALA A 100 9.48 -10.50 -8.73
CA ALA A 100 9.11 -10.11 -7.38
C ALA A 100 7.68 -9.57 -7.30
N VAL A 101 7.19 -8.82 -8.29
CA VAL A 101 5.82 -8.31 -8.34
C VAL A 101 4.82 -9.47 -8.38
N ASP A 102 4.99 -10.40 -9.31
CA ASP A 102 4.11 -11.57 -9.41
C ASP A 102 4.19 -12.44 -8.14
N SER A 103 5.36 -12.49 -7.51
CA SER A 103 5.62 -13.28 -6.30
C SER A 103 5.00 -12.66 -5.04
N VAL A 104 5.10 -11.34 -4.85
CA VAL A 104 4.45 -10.59 -3.76
C VAL A 104 2.94 -10.61 -3.93
N SER A 105 2.43 -10.38 -5.15
CA SER A 105 0.99 -10.41 -5.45
C SER A 105 0.36 -11.74 -5.03
N LYS A 106 0.96 -12.87 -5.40
CA LYS A 106 0.50 -14.21 -4.97
C LYS A 106 0.49 -14.41 -3.45
N ARG A 107 1.46 -13.84 -2.73
CA ARG A 107 1.51 -13.91 -1.26
C ARG A 107 0.42 -13.07 -0.62
N VAL A 108 0.18 -11.88 -1.16
CA VAL A 108 -0.90 -10.99 -0.72
C VAL A 108 -2.26 -11.65 -0.97
N ASP A 109 -2.47 -12.23 -2.14
CA ASP A 109 -3.69 -12.97 -2.47
C ASP A 109 -3.91 -14.17 -1.54
N LEU A 110 -2.86 -14.94 -1.26
CA LEU A 110 -2.93 -16.05 -0.30
C LEU A 110 -3.29 -15.56 1.10
N ALA A 111 -2.65 -14.48 1.57
CA ALA A 111 -2.92 -13.92 2.89
C ALA A 111 -4.38 -13.41 2.98
N LEU A 112 -4.86 -12.71 1.94
CA LEU A 112 -6.26 -12.27 1.85
C LEU A 112 -7.23 -13.45 1.84
N PHE A 113 -6.94 -14.50 1.09
CA PHE A 113 -7.73 -15.72 1.06
C PHE A 113 -7.81 -16.35 2.46
N VAL A 114 -6.69 -16.51 3.14
CA VAL A 114 -6.64 -17.09 4.48
C VAL A 114 -7.41 -16.23 5.49
N MET A 115 -7.25 -14.91 5.46
CA MET A 115 -8.01 -13.98 6.32
C MET A 115 -9.53 -14.03 6.09
N GLN A 116 -9.99 -14.40 4.89
CA GLN A 116 -11.42 -14.55 4.59
C GLN A 116 -12.01 -15.86 5.10
N HIS A 117 -11.19 -16.91 5.26
CA HIS A 117 -11.66 -18.26 5.54
C HIS A 117 -11.28 -18.78 6.94
N LEU A 118 -10.44 -18.05 7.69
CA LEU A 118 -10.07 -18.36 9.08
C LEU A 118 -10.77 -17.49 10.13
N ASN A 119 -11.84 -16.77 9.76
CA ASN A 119 -12.73 -16.07 10.69
C ASN A 119 -14.01 -16.87 10.93
#